data_AF-A0AAW0YEH7-F1
#
_entry.id   AF-A0AAW0YEH7-F1
#
_cell.length_a   1.000
_cell.length_b   1.000
_cell.length_c   1.000
_cell.angle_alpha   90.00
_cell.angle_beta   90.00
_cell.angle_gamma   90.00
#
_symmetry.space_group_name_H-M   'P 1'
#
loop_
_entity.id
_entity.type
_entity.pdbx_description
1 polymer ?
#
loop_
_entity_poly.entity_id
_entity_poly.type
_entity_poly.pdbx_seq_one_letter_code
_entity_poly.pdbx_strand_id
1 'polypeptide(L)'
;SNKTPGSSRLRTPGSAPSRTSGSGRSRTPGSGWIRTPGSAASRTPHSIQELPPSTIVAVVEGRGQARGEVGVAAIDLRCPHISLAQFSDTHTYTRTLTKLTILNPLEVVVATTALQLETGGVGGGSSSGTLLRVVQECVTGASVTAVHRRYFNDTRGLAIIKH
;
A
#
# COMPACT_ATOMS: atom_id res chain seq x y z
N SER A 1 26.06 -16.52 47.77
CA SER A 1 26.98 -17.07 46.75
C SER A 1 26.62 -18.52 46.43
N ASN A 2 26.07 -18.81 45.24
CA ASN A 2 26.27 -20.03 44.42
C ASN A 2 25.24 -20.01 43.27
N LYS A 3 25.62 -19.81 42.00
CA LYS A 3 26.20 -20.74 41.00
C LYS A 3 25.19 -21.75 40.39
N THR A 4 24.73 -21.45 39.17
CA THR A 4 24.46 -22.43 38.10
C THR A 4 25.81 -22.86 37.49
N PRO A 5 26.01 -24.07 36.90
CA PRO A 5 25.50 -24.37 35.53
C PRO A 5 25.28 -25.88 35.15
N GLY A 6 24.58 -26.13 34.04
CA GLY A 6 25.04 -27.03 32.95
C GLY A 6 24.66 -28.53 32.87
N SER A 7 23.92 -28.87 31.79
CA SER A 7 24.29 -29.86 30.74
C SER A 7 23.67 -31.28 30.66
N SER A 8 22.85 -31.47 29.59
CA SER A 8 22.91 -32.52 28.54
C SER A 8 22.34 -33.95 28.71
N ARG A 9 21.87 -34.47 27.53
CA ARG A 9 21.65 -35.86 27.04
C ARG A 9 20.19 -36.35 27.08
N LEU A 10 19.61 -37.09 26.12
CA LEU A 10 20.01 -37.76 24.86
C LEU A 10 18.74 -38.38 24.20
N ARG A 11 18.85 -38.78 22.90
CA ARG A 11 18.17 -39.91 22.20
C ARG A 11 16.82 -39.73 21.44
N THR A 12 16.94 -39.77 20.11
CA THR A 12 16.06 -40.42 19.09
C THR A 12 16.00 -41.97 19.31
N PRO A 13 15.17 -42.83 18.63
CA PRO A 13 14.68 -42.80 17.22
C PRO A 13 13.29 -43.45 16.92
N GLY A 14 12.88 -43.56 15.63
CA GLY A 14 12.04 -44.68 15.15
C GLY A 14 10.90 -44.35 14.17
N SER A 15 10.71 -45.18 13.13
CA SER A 15 10.01 -44.89 11.86
C SER A 15 8.67 -45.66 11.62
N ALA A 16 7.80 -45.07 10.78
CA ALA A 16 6.92 -45.66 9.72
C ALA A 16 5.63 -46.47 10.11
N PRO A 17 4.79 -46.98 9.16
CA PRO A 17 3.79 -46.29 8.27
C PRO A 17 2.38 -46.99 8.21
N SER A 18 1.51 -46.59 7.24
CA SER A 18 0.29 -47.28 6.66
C SER A 18 -1.10 -47.00 7.29
N ARG A 19 -2.29 -47.12 6.67
CA ARG A 19 -2.91 -47.14 5.30
C ARG A 19 -4.45 -47.19 5.51
N THR A 20 -5.24 -46.44 4.70
CA THR A 20 -6.62 -46.70 4.16
C THR A 20 -7.78 -47.17 5.08
N SER A 21 -9.04 -46.72 4.99
CA SER A 21 -10.04 -46.91 3.88
C SER A 21 -11.36 -46.21 4.25
N GLY A 22 -12.06 -45.48 3.36
CA GLY A 22 -13.16 -45.97 2.48
C GLY A 22 -14.37 -45.02 2.64
N SER A 23 -15.41 -44.92 1.80
CA SER A 23 -15.72 -45.24 0.40
C SER A 23 -17.12 -44.66 0.15
N GLY A 24 -17.43 -44.09 -1.02
CA GLY A 24 -18.81 -43.69 -1.32
C GLY A 24 -18.97 -42.97 -2.66
N ARG A 25 -19.16 -43.74 -3.73
CA ARG A 25 -19.49 -43.26 -5.08
C ARG A 25 -20.96 -42.82 -5.14
N SER A 26 -21.26 -41.76 -5.88
CA SER A 26 -22.49 -41.71 -6.68
C SER A 26 -22.28 -40.84 -7.92
N ARG A 27 -22.56 -41.43 -9.09
CA ARG A 27 -22.64 -40.77 -10.39
C ARG A 27 -24.11 -40.49 -10.65
N THR A 28 -24.43 -39.28 -11.12
CA THR A 28 -25.63 -39.04 -11.94
C THR A 28 -25.34 -38.05 -13.08
N PRO A 29 -25.99 -38.20 -14.25
CA PRO A 29 -25.68 -37.46 -15.48
C PRO A 29 -26.68 -36.32 -15.78
N GLY A 30 -26.19 -35.26 -16.43
CA GLY A 30 -26.94 -34.40 -17.36
C GLY A 30 -27.86 -33.29 -16.80
N SER A 31 -27.52 -32.03 -17.10
CA SER A 31 -28.46 -31.01 -17.63
C SER A 31 -27.74 -29.67 -17.80
N GLY A 32 -27.76 -29.12 -19.01
CA GLY A 32 -27.00 -27.93 -19.38
C GLY A 32 -27.47 -26.64 -18.73
N TRP A 33 -26.51 -25.75 -18.45
CA TRP A 33 -26.71 -24.32 -18.36
C TRP A 33 -25.52 -23.63 -19.01
N ILE A 34 -25.79 -22.92 -20.09
CA ILE A 34 -24.91 -21.92 -20.69
C ILE A 34 -24.43 -20.99 -19.58
N ARG A 35 -23.12 -20.94 -19.34
CA ARG A 35 -22.50 -19.88 -18.54
C ARG A 35 -21.53 -19.11 -19.44
N THR A 36 -22.03 -17.95 -19.83
CA THR A 36 -21.38 -16.76 -20.37
C THR A 36 -19.86 -16.75 -20.20
N PRO A 37 -19.07 -16.43 -21.25
CA PRO A 37 -17.65 -16.13 -21.08
C PRO A 37 -17.55 -14.82 -20.30
N GLY A 38 -17.40 -14.91 -18.98
CA GLY A 38 -16.99 -13.79 -18.17
C GLY A 38 -15.61 -13.36 -18.67
N SER A 39 -15.53 -12.16 -19.23
CA SER A 39 -14.32 -11.53 -19.76
C SER A 39 -13.13 -11.77 -18.83
N ALA A 40 -12.34 -12.81 -19.14
CA ALA A 40 -10.97 -12.84 -18.71
C ALA A 40 -10.33 -11.65 -19.41
N ALA A 41 -10.17 -10.54 -18.69
CA ALA A 41 -9.37 -9.43 -19.16
C ALA A 41 -8.00 -10.04 -19.51
N SER A 42 -7.76 -10.17 -20.81
CA SER A 42 -6.50 -10.62 -21.37
C SER A 42 -5.47 -9.57 -20.97
N ARG A 43 -4.87 -9.75 -19.81
CA ARG A 43 -3.70 -8.99 -19.39
C ARG A 43 -2.56 -9.52 -20.24
N THR A 44 -2.49 -9.06 -21.48
CA THR A 44 -1.29 -9.16 -22.29
C THR A 44 -0.14 -8.61 -21.44
N PRO A 45 0.93 -9.38 -21.20
CA PRO A 45 2.14 -8.81 -20.61
C PRO A 45 2.64 -7.77 -21.61
N HIS A 46 2.37 -6.50 -21.34
CA HIS A 46 2.94 -5.42 -22.12
C HIS A 46 4.45 -5.59 -22.06
N SER A 47 5.06 -5.63 -23.24
CA SER A 47 6.51 -5.47 -23.41
C SER A 47 7.00 -4.40 -22.43
N ILE A 48 8.12 -4.66 -21.75
CA ILE A 48 8.78 -3.70 -20.84
C ILE A 48 9.39 -2.59 -21.71
N GLN A 49 8.54 -1.84 -22.38
CA GLN A 49 8.79 -0.45 -22.72
C GLN A 49 8.28 0.30 -21.50
N GLU A 50 9.15 1.04 -20.81
CA GLU A 50 8.75 1.89 -19.69
C GLU A 50 7.66 2.84 -20.20
N LEU A 51 6.40 2.48 -19.94
CA LEU A 51 5.30 3.34 -20.29
C LEU A 51 5.45 4.62 -19.48
N PRO A 52 5.19 5.79 -20.08
CA PRO A 52 5.27 7.04 -19.36
C PRO A 52 4.35 6.98 -18.13
N PRO A 53 4.73 7.67 -17.04
CA PRO A 53 3.92 7.72 -15.83
C PRO A 53 2.53 8.29 -16.15
N SER A 54 1.51 7.72 -15.52
CA SER A 54 0.09 8.08 -15.75
C SER A 54 -0.73 8.07 -14.46
N THR A 55 -0.08 7.85 -13.32
CA THR A 55 -0.74 7.79 -12.02
C THR A 55 -0.66 9.15 -11.34
N ILE A 56 -1.78 9.69 -10.90
CA ILE A 56 -1.78 10.82 -9.96
C ILE A 56 -1.86 10.24 -8.55
N VAL A 57 -0.98 10.69 -7.65
CA VAL A 57 -0.93 10.19 -6.27
C VAL A 57 -1.09 11.34 -5.28
N ALA A 58 -2.08 11.28 -4.41
CA ALA A 58 -2.19 12.15 -3.25
C ALA A 58 -1.59 11.48 -2.01
N VAL A 59 -0.77 12.22 -1.24
CA VAL A 59 -0.11 11.72 -0.03
C VAL A 59 -0.40 12.64 1.15
N VAL A 60 -0.67 12.06 2.32
CA VAL A 60 -0.95 12.77 3.57
C VAL A 60 -0.27 12.08 4.74
N GLU A 61 0.36 12.86 5.62
CA GLU A 61 0.81 12.38 6.93
C GLU A 61 -0.27 12.63 7.99
N GLY A 62 -0.56 11.60 8.77
CA GLY A 62 -1.50 11.66 9.88
C GLY A 62 -0.96 12.49 11.05
N ARG A 63 -1.87 13.07 11.82
CA ARG A 63 -1.58 13.92 12.98
C ARG A 63 -2.40 13.49 14.19
N GLY A 64 -1.96 13.86 15.39
CA GLY A 64 -2.65 13.49 16.63
C GLY A 64 -2.68 11.97 16.81
N GLN A 65 -3.88 11.38 16.92
CA GLN A 65 -4.07 9.93 17.08
C GLN A 65 -3.61 9.11 15.87
N ALA A 66 -3.55 9.73 14.68
CA ALA A 66 -3.03 9.09 13.46
C ALA A 66 -1.56 9.44 13.19
N ARG A 67 -0.82 9.99 14.17
CA ARG A 67 0.59 10.36 13.97
C ARG A 67 1.43 9.12 13.64
N GLY A 68 2.29 9.24 12.63
CA GLY A 68 3.11 8.12 12.14
C GLY A 68 2.38 7.24 11.14
N GLU A 69 1.15 7.58 10.76
CA GLU A 69 0.45 6.97 9.65
C GLU A 69 0.56 7.83 8.40
N VAL A 70 0.59 7.16 7.24
CA VAL A 70 0.57 7.80 5.93
C VAL A 70 -0.65 7.30 5.17
N GLY A 71 -1.44 8.25 4.67
CA GLY A 71 -2.52 8.01 3.72
C GLY A 71 -2.02 8.25 2.30
N VAL A 72 -2.31 7.31 1.40
CA VAL A 72 -2.00 7.37 -0.02
C VAL A 72 -3.27 7.09 -0.82
N ALA A 73 -3.60 7.98 -1.75
CA ALA A 73 -4.64 7.77 -2.74
C ALA A 73 -4.02 7.87 -4.12
N ALA A 74 -4.25 6.91 -5.00
CA ALA A 74 -3.66 6.88 -6.34
C ALA A 74 -4.73 6.59 -7.38
N ILE A 75 -4.65 7.25 -8.54
CA ILE A 75 -5.52 7.01 -9.69
C ILE A 75 -4.69 6.89 -10.96
N ASP A 76 -4.81 5.78 -11.67
CA ASP A 76 -4.21 5.62 -13.01
C ASP A 76 -5.14 6.26 -14.05
N LEU A 77 -4.64 7.21 -14.83
CA LEU A 77 -5.44 7.93 -15.82
C LEU A 77 -5.74 7.12 -17.09
N ARG A 78 -4.97 6.06 -17.38
CA ARG A 78 -5.21 5.16 -18.52
C ARG A 78 -6.27 4.13 -18.21
N CYS A 79 -6.31 3.69 -16.95
CA CYS A 79 -7.33 2.79 -16.44
C CYS A 79 -7.83 3.42 -15.14
N PRO A 80 -8.99 4.13 -15.15
CA PRO A 80 -9.46 4.98 -14.04
C PRO A 80 -9.83 4.17 -12.79
N HIS A 81 -8.80 3.60 -12.18
CA HIS A 81 -8.83 2.72 -11.04
C HIS A 81 -8.22 3.47 -9.86
N ILE A 82 -9.02 3.66 -8.82
CA ILE A 82 -8.60 4.33 -7.60
C ILE A 82 -8.09 3.29 -6.60
N SER A 83 -6.90 3.53 -6.06
CA SER A 83 -6.29 2.74 -5.00
C SER A 83 -6.10 3.62 -3.76
N LEU A 84 -6.69 3.21 -2.64
CA LEU A 84 -6.54 3.87 -1.34
C LEU A 84 -5.73 2.97 -0.41
N ALA A 85 -4.78 3.54 0.30
CA ALA A 85 -3.98 2.83 1.30
C ALA A 85 -3.70 3.74 2.49
N GLN A 86 -3.78 3.16 3.68
CA GLN A 86 -3.34 3.77 4.93
C GLN A 86 -2.45 2.76 5.65
N PHE A 87 -1.30 3.21 6.13
CA PHE A 87 -0.35 2.35 6.84
C PHE A 87 0.50 3.18 7.79
N SER A 88 0.98 2.56 8.86
CA SER A 88 2.02 3.15 9.71
C SER A 88 3.37 3.11 8.98
N ASP A 89 4.15 4.18 9.11
CA ASP A 89 5.49 4.30 8.56
C ASP A 89 6.48 4.79 9.62
N THR A 90 7.76 4.71 9.32
CA THR A 90 8.84 5.27 10.15
C THR A 90 9.18 6.68 9.69
N HIS A 91 10.01 7.39 10.45
CA HIS A 91 10.55 8.71 10.08
C HIS A 91 11.38 8.70 8.78
N THR A 92 11.75 7.52 8.27
CA THR A 92 12.44 7.33 6.99
C THR A 92 11.47 7.13 5.80
N TYR A 93 10.16 7.05 6.06
CA TYR A 93 9.09 6.89 5.07
C TYR A 93 9.32 5.77 4.03
N THR A 94 10.00 4.69 4.42
CA THR A 94 10.47 3.66 3.49
C THR A 94 9.31 2.96 2.78
N ARG A 95 8.19 2.71 3.48
CA ARG A 95 7.00 2.10 2.86
C ARG A 95 6.35 3.06 1.88
N THR A 96 6.26 4.34 2.25
CA THR A 96 5.71 5.39 1.39
C THR A 96 6.52 5.53 0.12
N LEU A 97 7.85 5.65 0.23
CA LEU A 97 8.75 5.74 -0.91
C LEU A 97 8.66 4.52 -1.82
N THR A 98 8.69 3.31 -1.26
CA THR A 98 8.54 2.07 -2.03
C THR A 98 7.24 2.06 -2.82
N LYS A 99 6.14 2.49 -2.18
CA LYS A 99 4.83 2.55 -2.82
C LYS A 99 4.80 3.60 -3.94
N LEU A 100 5.44 4.76 -3.74
CA LEU A 100 5.57 5.79 -4.78
C LEU A 100 6.41 5.29 -5.96
N THR A 101 7.52 4.59 -5.72
CA THR A 101 8.33 3.97 -6.78
C THR A 101 7.51 2.99 -7.61
N ILE A 102 6.71 2.13 -6.97
CA ILE A 102 5.84 1.16 -7.67
C ILE A 102 4.74 1.86 -8.46
N LEU A 103 4.14 2.92 -7.91
CA LEU A 103 3.05 3.66 -8.56
C LEU A 103 3.54 4.52 -9.73
N ASN A 104 4.84 4.83 -9.77
CA ASN A 104 5.50 5.69 -10.76
C ASN A 104 4.63 6.91 -11.12
N PRO A 105 4.42 7.83 -10.16
CA PRO A 105 3.49 8.94 -10.33
C PRO A 105 3.90 9.89 -11.44
N LEU A 106 2.92 10.38 -12.19
CA LEU A 106 3.05 11.54 -13.08
C LEU A 106 3.06 12.83 -12.25
N GLU A 107 2.21 12.86 -11.23
CA GLU A 107 1.99 14.01 -10.35
C GLU A 107 1.71 13.53 -8.92
N VAL A 108 2.33 14.20 -7.96
CA VAL A 108 2.09 14.01 -6.53
C VAL A 108 1.35 15.21 -5.96
N VAL A 109 0.17 14.97 -5.43
CA VAL A 109 -0.70 16.00 -4.84
C VAL A 109 -0.55 16.01 -3.33
N VAL A 110 -0.26 17.19 -2.77
CA VAL A 110 -0.11 17.40 -1.33
C VAL A 110 -0.98 18.57 -0.85
N ALA A 111 -1.23 18.66 0.45
CA ALA A 111 -1.92 19.84 0.99
C ALA A 111 -0.99 21.07 0.96
N THR A 112 -1.51 22.26 0.67
CA THR A 112 -0.73 23.53 0.71
C THR A 112 -0.04 23.73 2.06
N THR A 113 -0.67 23.30 3.15
CA THR A 113 -0.10 23.35 4.50
C THR A 113 1.14 22.48 4.67
N ALA A 114 1.31 21.42 3.85
CA ALA A 114 2.51 20.59 3.87
C ALA A 114 3.72 21.34 3.30
N LEU A 115 3.52 22.15 2.24
CA LEU A 115 4.60 22.98 1.68
C LEU A 115 5.03 24.10 2.65
N GLN A 116 4.07 24.71 3.34
CA GLN A 116 4.36 25.87 4.19
C GLN A 116 5.17 25.53 5.45
N LEU A 117 5.17 24.25 5.84
CA LEU A 117 5.98 23.74 6.93
C LEU A 117 7.47 23.60 6.57
N GLU A 118 7.82 23.62 5.28
CA GLU A 118 9.21 23.59 4.79
C GLU A 118 9.90 24.96 4.93
N THR A 119 9.16 26.07 4.79
CA THR A 119 9.75 27.40 4.56
C THR A 119 9.88 28.29 5.81
N GLY A 120 9.42 27.83 6.98
CA GLY A 120 9.90 28.39 8.25
C GLY A 120 8.84 28.84 9.28
N GLY A 121 9.22 28.56 10.53
CA GLY A 121 8.75 29.21 11.75
C GLY A 121 9.56 28.63 12.92
N VAL A 122 10.39 29.46 13.57
CA VAL A 122 11.29 29.12 14.71
C VAL A 122 10.51 28.77 16.00
N GLY A 123 9.29 28.22 15.89
CA GLY A 123 8.32 28.20 16.98
C GLY A 123 7.42 26.98 17.09
N GLY A 124 7.79 25.83 16.52
CA GLY A 124 7.02 24.61 16.76
C GLY A 124 7.57 23.40 16.04
N GLY A 125 8.29 22.54 16.78
CA GLY A 125 8.85 21.28 16.31
C GLY A 125 7.77 20.26 15.96
N SER A 126 7.13 20.42 14.80
CA SER A 126 6.22 19.45 14.24
C SER A 126 6.89 18.79 13.03
N SER A 127 7.11 17.49 13.12
CA SER A 127 7.77 16.59 12.17
C SER A 127 7.14 16.53 10.77
N SER A 128 6.26 17.47 10.42
CA SER A 128 5.28 17.36 9.34
C SER A 128 5.76 17.93 7.98
N GLY A 129 7.01 18.40 7.89
CA GLY A 129 7.69 18.71 6.62
C GLY A 129 8.54 17.55 6.08
N THR A 130 8.93 16.61 6.95
CA THR A 130 9.87 15.54 6.60
C THR A 130 9.37 14.67 5.45
N LEU A 131 8.06 14.36 5.40
CA LEU A 131 7.50 13.56 4.32
C LEU A 131 7.61 14.26 2.96
N LEU A 132 7.26 15.54 2.87
CA LEU A 132 7.28 16.29 1.61
C LEU A 132 8.69 16.39 1.06
N ARG A 133 9.65 16.73 1.93
CA ARG A 133 11.06 16.79 1.58
C ARG A 133 11.56 15.46 1.02
N VAL A 134 11.28 14.37 1.73
CA VAL A 134 11.67 13.01 1.31
C VAL A 134 11.03 12.62 -0.03
N VAL A 135 9.76 12.99 -0.25
CA VAL A 135 9.08 12.78 -1.53
C VAL A 135 9.74 13.58 -2.65
N GLN A 136 10.05 14.86 -2.43
CA GLN A 136 10.71 15.72 -3.42
C GLN A 136 12.12 15.24 -3.76
N GLU A 137 12.87 14.77 -2.76
CA GLU A 137 14.23 14.24 -2.96
C GLU A 137 14.23 12.90 -3.70
N CYS A 138 13.25 12.03 -3.46
CA CYS A 138 13.24 10.66 -4.00
C CYS A 138 12.39 10.48 -5.27
N VAL A 139 11.44 11.38 -5.55
CA VAL A 139 10.53 11.30 -6.70
C VAL A 139 10.84 12.42 -7.68
N THR A 140 11.97 12.29 -8.38
CA THR A 140 12.49 13.32 -9.30
C THR A 140 11.74 13.41 -10.63
N GLY A 141 11.00 12.38 -11.01
CA GLY A 141 10.26 12.29 -12.27
C GLY A 141 8.82 12.80 -12.23
N ALA A 142 8.30 13.18 -11.06
CA ALA A 142 6.92 13.61 -10.89
C ALA A 142 6.85 15.09 -10.50
N SER A 143 5.83 15.80 -10.98
CA SER A 143 5.52 17.15 -10.47
C SER A 143 4.89 17.04 -9.08
N VAL A 144 5.18 18.01 -8.20
CA VAL A 144 4.51 18.11 -6.90
C VAL A 144 3.57 19.30 -6.91
N THR A 145 2.28 19.06 -6.73
CA THR A 145 1.23 20.08 -6.76
C THR A 145 0.59 20.22 -5.39
N ALA A 146 0.51 21.45 -4.90
CA ALA A 146 -0.19 21.75 -3.65
C ALA A 146 -1.64 22.14 -3.90
N VAL A 147 -2.54 21.48 -3.18
CA VAL A 147 -3.98 21.75 -3.20
C VAL A 147 -4.45 22.20 -1.82
N HIS A 148 -5.43 23.11 -1.78
CA HIS A 148 -5.91 23.70 -0.53
C HIS A 148 -6.36 22.62 0.47
N ARG A 149 -5.98 22.78 1.75
CA ARG A 149 -6.22 21.79 2.82
C ARG A 149 -7.69 21.38 3.00
N ARG A 150 -8.63 22.23 2.55
CA ARG A 150 -10.09 21.98 2.55
C ARG A 150 -10.51 20.74 1.75
N TYR A 151 -9.71 20.35 0.76
CA TYR A 151 -9.95 19.18 -0.09
C TYR A 151 -9.41 17.88 0.54
N PHE A 152 -8.54 17.97 1.54
CA PHE A 152 -8.01 16.84 2.31
C PHE A 152 -8.88 16.51 3.53
N ASN A 153 -10.20 16.41 3.34
CA ASN A 153 -11.14 16.19 4.43
C ASN A 153 -11.72 14.76 4.33
N ASP A 154 -11.50 13.97 5.36
CA ASP A 154 -11.95 12.58 5.47
C ASP A 154 -13.47 12.42 5.39
N THR A 155 -14.21 13.26 6.12
CA THR A 155 -15.67 13.23 6.20
C THR A 155 -16.29 13.52 4.83
N ARG A 156 -15.81 14.58 4.15
CA ARG A 156 -16.24 14.94 2.79
C ARG A 156 -15.78 13.91 1.76
N GLY A 157 -14.55 13.42 1.87
CA GLY A 157 -14.02 12.39 0.97
C GLY A 157 -14.83 11.10 1.04
N LEU A 158 -15.17 10.64 2.25
CA LEU A 158 -15.99 9.45 2.45
C LEU A 158 -17.40 9.62 1.89
N ALA A 159 -17.98 10.81 2.00
CA ALA A 159 -19.29 11.11 1.41
C ALA A 159 -19.27 11.00 -0.12
N ILE A 160 -18.18 11.39 -0.78
CA ILE A 160 -18.03 11.34 -2.24
C ILE A 160 -17.91 9.90 -2.76
N ILE A 161 -17.30 8.99 -1.98
CA ILE A 161 -17.05 7.59 -2.41
C ILE A 161 -18.26 6.68 -2.18
N LYS A 162 -19.21 7.05 -1.31
CA LYS A 162 -20.35 6.22 -0.90
C LYS A 162 -21.58 6.29 -1.83
N HIS A 163 -21.49 6.98 -2.95
CA HIS A 163 -22.56 7.12 -3.94
C HIS A 163 -22.25 6.30 -5.20
#